data_AF-A0A426Q3N8-F1
#
_entry.id   AF-A0A426Q3N8-F1
#
_cell.length_a   1.000
_cell.length_b   1.000
_cell.length_c   1.000
_cell.angle_alpha   90.00
_cell.angle_beta   90.00
_cell.angle_gamma   90.00
#
_symmetry.space_group_name_H-M   'P 1'
#
loop_
_entity.id
_entity.type
_entity.pdbx_description
1 polymer ?
#
loop_
_entity_poly.entity_id
_entity_poly.type
_entity_poly.pdbx_seq_one_letter_code
_entity_poly.pdbx_strand_id
1 'polypeptide(L)'
;MTDSATQQAASRDSAPSAGAAAATTGDPSAAGSWRSVERRRLAAERSRRIVRQFVKFGLVGASGFVVNQGVFVAVKKLTEWGWGVDAESAALNLFGTQFHVRWYMLFSVLAFVVANLWNFMLNRRWTFRTSGKSHWFRELVPFMLVGVGGLMITLAVHWALVNTQSPVSLPVDVFDNSTGLRTRTYWGNFIGVVAALPVNFLLNKVWTFRAVREHRREAGVAEIPAS
;
A
#
# COMPACT_ATOMS: atom_id res chain seq x y z
N MET A 1 38.98 45.61 -53.67
CA MET A 1 38.75 46.29 -54.96
C MET A 1 39.72 45.70 -55.97
N THR A 2 39.28 44.65 -56.67
CA THR A 2 39.71 44.29 -58.03
C THR A 2 38.63 43.36 -58.57
N ASP A 3 38.00 43.85 -59.63
CA ASP A 3 36.79 43.35 -60.26
C ASP A 3 37.16 42.61 -61.55
N SER A 4 36.16 41.92 -62.12
CA SER A 4 36.08 41.42 -63.51
C SER A 4 36.72 40.05 -63.77
N ALA A 5 35.99 38.93 -63.80
CA ALA A 5 34.88 38.52 -64.66
C ALA A 5 35.31 38.03 -66.06
N THR A 6 34.72 36.88 -66.41
CA THR A 6 34.52 36.30 -67.75
C THR A 6 35.63 35.36 -68.23
N GLN A 7 35.38 34.05 -68.18
CA GLN A 7 34.92 33.29 -69.34
C GLN A 7 35.17 31.78 -69.18
N GLN A 8 34.14 31.00 -68.78
CA GLN A 8 33.80 29.81 -69.56
C GLN A 8 32.40 29.30 -69.21
N ALA A 9 31.51 29.48 -70.17
CA ALA A 9 30.23 28.82 -70.24
C ALA A 9 30.40 27.39 -70.81
N ALA A 10 29.36 26.59 -70.59
CA ALA A 10 29.03 25.31 -71.24
C ALA A 10 29.43 24.01 -70.53
N SER A 11 28.55 23.56 -69.62
CA SER A 11 27.98 22.21 -69.71
C SER A 11 26.69 22.15 -68.87
N ARG A 12 25.55 22.22 -69.57
CA ARG A 12 24.25 21.78 -69.05
C ARG A 12 24.22 20.25 -68.93
N ASP A 13 23.30 19.80 -68.09
CA ASP A 13 22.74 18.45 -68.00
C ASP A 13 23.58 17.38 -67.31
N SER A 14 23.21 17.09 -66.06
CA SER A 14 22.86 15.75 -65.57
C SER A 14 22.65 15.80 -64.05
N ALA A 15 21.45 16.20 -63.61
CA ALA A 15 21.02 15.86 -62.26
C ALA A 15 20.88 14.34 -62.18
N PRO A 16 21.55 13.63 -61.25
CA PRO A 16 21.19 12.26 -61.00
C PRO A 16 19.80 12.28 -60.36
N SER A 17 18.85 11.80 -61.16
CA SER A 17 17.50 11.40 -60.80
C SER A 17 17.43 10.89 -59.37
N ALA A 18 16.38 11.31 -58.66
CA ALA A 18 15.89 10.76 -57.41
C ALA A 18 16.05 9.22 -57.35
N GLY A 19 17.23 8.80 -56.91
CA GLY A 19 17.56 7.43 -56.61
C GLY A 19 16.86 7.13 -55.31
N ALA A 20 15.64 6.61 -55.45
CA ALA A 20 14.90 5.83 -54.49
C ALA A 20 15.54 5.83 -53.11
N ALA A 21 14.99 6.67 -52.25
CA ALA A 21 14.88 6.35 -50.84
C ALA A 21 14.31 4.93 -50.76
N ALA A 22 15.19 3.94 -50.75
CA ALA A 22 14.92 2.65 -50.17
C ALA A 22 14.75 2.92 -48.68
N ALA A 23 13.58 3.48 -48.34
CA ALA A 23 12.90 3.13 -47.12
C ALA A 23 12.94 1.61 -47.11
N THR A 24 13.89 1.06 -46.37
CA THR A 24 13.85 -0.29 -45.86
C THR A 24 12.43 -0.44 -45.35
N THR A 25 11.59 -1.10 -46.14
CA THR A 25 10.20 -1.41 -45.80
C THR A 25 10.31 -2.45 -44.72
N GLY A 26 10.65 -1.98 -43.51
CA GLY A 26 10.63 -2.77 -42.31
C GLY A 26 9.22 -3.31 -42.21
N ASP A 27 9.11 -4.63 -42.25
CA ASP A 27 7.85 -5.34 -42.19
C ASP A 27 6.99 -4.73 -41.06
N PRO A 28 5.81 -4.15 -41.37
CA PRO A 28 4.93 -3.56 -40.36
C PRO A 28 4.50 -4.60 -39.30
N SER A 29 4.56 -5.90 -39.62
CA SER A 29 4.35 -6.99 -38.68
C SER A 29 5.48 -7.07 -37.63
N ALA A 30 6.74 -6.84 -38.02
CA ALA A 30 7.89 -6.79 -37.13
C ALA A 30 7.79 -5.60 -36.15
N ALA A 31 7.37 -4.43 -36.63
CA ALA A 31 7.13 -3.26 -35.77
C ALA A 31 6.01 -3.50 -34.73
N GLY A 32 4.96 -4.25 -35.09
CA GLY A 32 3.89 -4.67 -34.18
C GLY A 32 4.36 -5.69 -33.12
N SER A 33 5.21 -6.63 -33.54
CA SER A 33 5.85 -7.64 -32.69
C SER A 33 6.70 -6.99 -31.59
N TRP A 34 7.66 -6.13 -31.93
CA TRP A 34 8.54 -5.47 -30.95
C TRP A 34 7.75 -4.59 -29.97
N ARG A 35 6.72 -3.86 -30.44
CA ARG A 35 5.83 -3.07 -29.57
C ARG A 35 5.04 -3.93 -28.58
N SER A 36 4.60 -5.12 -28.99
CA SER A 36 3.87 -6.05 -28.10
C SER A 36 4.79 -6.67 -27.05
N VAL A 37 6.03 -7.03 -27.44
CA VAL A 37 7.06 -7.57 -26.56
C VAL A 37 7.50 -6.51 -25.55
N GLU A 38 7.73 -5.27 -25.99
CA GLU A 38 8.12 -4.14 -25.14
C GLU A 38 7.00 -3.78 -24.15
N ARG A 39 5.73 -3.70 -24.61
CA ARG A 39 4.59 -3.50 -23.70
C ARG A 39 4.48 -4.59 -22.64
N ARG A 40 4.69 -5.86 -23.00
CA ARG A 40 4.68 -6.99 -22.05
C ARG A 40 5.85 -6.90 -21.05
N ARG A 41 7.05 -6.52 -21.50
CA ARG A 41 8.21 -6.29 -20.62
C ARG A 41 7.97 -5.15 -19.64
N LEU A 42 7.53 -3.99 -20.12
CA LEU A 42 7.20 -2.84 -19.27
C LEU A 42 6.07 -3.15 -18.28
N ALA A 43 5.04 -3.88 -18.72
CA ALA A 43 3.97 -4.36 -17.84
C ALA A 43 4.50 -5.35 -16.78
N ALA A 44 5.38 -6.28 -17.17
CA ALA A 44 6.00 -7.23 -16.25
C ALA A 44 6.92 -6.55 -15.23
N GLU A 45 7.72 -5.56 -15.64
CA GLU A 45 8.56 -4.77 -14.73
C GLU A 45 7.74 -3.90 -13.78
N ARG A 46 6.67 -3.28 -14.28
CA ARG A 46 5.72 -2.54 -13.44
C ARG A 46 5.05 -3.47 -12.44
N SER A 47 4.62 -4.65 -12.89
CA SER A 47 4.02 -5.68 -12.03
C SER A 47 5.00 -6.15 -10.96
N ARG A 48 6.24 -6.50 -11.31
CA ARG A 48 7.29 -6.89 -10.35
C ARG A 48 7.55 -5.82 -9.30
N ARG A 49 7.58 -4.54 -9.69
CA ARG A 49 7.72 -3.42 -8.76
C ARG A 49 6.53 -3.33 -7.79
N ILE A 50 5.31 -3.48 -8.28
CA ILE A 50 4.09 -3.47 -7.47
C ILE A 50 4.04 -4.66 -6.51
N VAL A 51 4.33 -5.87 -6.99
CA VAL A 51 4.36 -7.08 -6.17
C VAL A 51 5.40 -6.95 -5.06
N ARG A 52 6.60 -6.45 -5.38
CA ARG A 52 7.63 -6.20 -4.36
C ARG A 52 7.15 -5.21 -3.31
N GLN A 53 6.50 -4.11 -3.71
CA GLN A 53 5.93 -3.14 -2.76
C GLN A 53 4.83 -3.77 -1.88
N PHE A 54 3.97 -4.61 -2.46
CA PHE A 54 2.92 -5.32 -1.75
C PHE A 54 3.49 -6.29 -0.71
N VAL A 55 4.46 -7.12 -1.08
CA VAL A 55 5.12 -8.07 -0.15
C VAL A 55 5.80 -7.31 0.99
N LYS A 56 6.51 -6.22 0.68
CA LYS A 56 7.15 -5.36 1.68
C LYS A 56 6.13 -4.77 2.67
N PHE A 57 5.03 -4.24 2.14
CA PHE A 57 3.95 -3.70 2.95
C PHE A 57 3.30 -4.77 3.83
N GLY A 58 3.00 -5.94 3.26
CA GLY A 58 2.44 -7.08 3.97
C GLY A 58 3.35 -7.58 5.10
N LEU A 59 4.67 -7.64 4.86
CA LEU A 59 5.65 -8.01 5.89
C LEU A 59 5.69 -7.01 7.04
N VAL A 60 5.67 -5.70 6.75
CA VAL A 60 5.62 -4.68 7.80
C VAL A 60 4.31 -4.79 8.59
N GLY A 61 3.17 -4.91 7.91
CA GLY A 61 1.86 -5.09 8.55
C GLY A 61 1.79 -6.33 9.44
N ALA A 62 2.32 -7.46 8.96
CA ALA A 62 2.42 -8.70 9.74
C ALA A 62 3.31 -8.52 10.98
N SER A 63 4.43 -7.80 10.87
CA SER A 63 5.27 -7.49 12.02
C SER A 63 4.54 -6.65 13.07
N GLY A 64 3.74 -5.66 12.65
CA GLY A 64 2.89 -4.88 13.54
C GLY A 64 1.83 -5.73 14.23
N PHE A 65 1.23 -6.69 13.54
CA PHE A 65 0.29 -7.63 14.16
C PHE A 65 0.98 -8.47 15.25
N VAL A 66 2.18 -9.00 14.99
CA VAL A 66 2.95 -9.75 15.99
C VAL A 66 3.30 -8.88 17.18
N VAL A 67 3.73 -7.63 16.96
CA VAL A 67 3.98 -6.67 18.03
C VAL A 67 2.71 -6.34 18.81
N ASN A 68 1.57 -6.17 18.15
CA ASN A 68 0.28 -5.95 18.80
C ASN A 68 -0.03 -7.08 19.78
N GLN A 69 0.05 -8.34 19.32
CA GLN A 69 -0.22 -9.48 20.19
C GLN A 69 0.82 -9.60 21.32
N GLY A 70 2.10 -9.37 21.02
CA GLY A 70 3.16 -9.40 22.01
C GLY A 70 2.96 -8.35 23.12
N VAL A 71 2.64 -7.12 22.74
CA VAL A 71 2.39 -6.02 23.70
C VAL A 71 1.14 -6.29 24.52
N PHE A 72 0.06 -6.76 23.91
CA PHE A 72 -1.16 -7.12 24.65
C PHE A 72 -0.87 -8.16 25.74
N VAL A 73 -0.18 -9.25 25.37
CA VAL A 73 0.19 -10.32 26.30
C VAL A 73 1.14 -9.82 27.37
N ALA A 74 2.14 -9.01 27.00
CA ALA A 74 3.10 -8.44 27.94
C ALA A 74 2.43 -7.53 28.96
N VAL A 75 1.61 -6.58 28.52
CA VAL A 75 0.89 -5.66 29.40
C VAL A 75 -0.04 -6.43 30.33
N LYS A 76 -0.87 -7.34 29.78
CA LYS A 76 -1.73 -8.22 30.60
C LYS A 76 -0.94 -8.93 31.70
N LYS A 77 0.14 -9.63 31.34
CA LYS A 77 0.96 -10.37 32.33
C LYS A 77 1.64 -9.48 33.34
N LEU A 78 2.15 -8.31 32.92
CA LEU A 78 2.80 -7.36 33.82
C LEU A 78 1.81 -6.76 34.81
N THR A 79 0.59 -6.45 34.37
CA THR A 79 -0.45 -5.91 35.27
C THR A 79 -1.02 -6.98 36.19
N GLU A 80 -1.19 -8.22 35.72
CA GLU A 80 -1.57 -9.36 36.55
C GLU A 80 -0.51 -9.65 37.62
N TRP A 81 0.78 -9.66 37.24
CA TRP A 81 1.87 -9.93 38.18
C TRP A 81 2.14 -8.78 39.16
N GLY A 82 2.10 -7.53 38.68
CA GLY A 82 2.45 -6.36 39.49
C GLY A 82 1.31 -5.86 40.37
N TRP A 83 0.08 -5.86 39.86
CA TRP A 83 -1.09 -5.26 40.52
C TRP A 83 -2.24 -6.24 40.75
N GLY A 84 -2.12 -7.52 40.34
CA GLY A 84 -3.18 -8.51 40.52
C GLY A 84 -4.46 -8.19 39.73
N VAL A 85 -4.39 -7.31 38.73
CA VAL A 85 -5.56 -6.87 37.97
C VAL A 85 -5.85 -7.90 36.89
N ASP A 86 -7.03 -8.52 36.99
CA ASP A 86 -7.52 -9.41 35.95
C ASP A 86 -7.95 -8.58 34.72
N ALA A 87 -7.55 -8.99 33.52
CA ALA A 87 -7.94 -8.35 32.27
C ALA A 87 -9.47 -8.31 32.08
N GLU A 88 -10.16 -9.25 32.72
CA GLU A 88 -11.61 -9.40 32.71
C GLU A 88 -12.34 -8.53 33.73
N SER A 89 -11.61 -7.95 34.68
CA SER A 89 -12.23 -7.07 35.68
C SER A 89 -12.67 -5.73 35.08
N ALA A 90 -13.67 -5.12 35.72
CA ALA A 90 -14.15 -3.80 35.31
C ALA A 90 -13.10 -2.74 35.65
N ALA A 91 -12.63 -2.02 34.63
CA ALA A 91 -11.73 -0.88 34.80
C ALA A 91 -12.51 0.40 35.10
N LEU A 92 -13.57 0.66 34.33
CA LEU A 92 -14.44 1.83 34.51
C LEU A 92 -15.90 1.42 34.31
N ASN A 93 -16.77 1.96 35.15
CA ASN A 93 -18.21 1.81 35.01
C ASN A 93 -18.76 2.96 34.18
N LEU A 94 -19.43 2.69 33.04
CA LEU A 94 -19.97 3.77 32.23
C LEU A 94 -21.26 4.29 32.85
N PHE A 95 -21.17 5.48 33.47
CA PHE A 95 -22.34 6.26 33.91
C PHE A 95 -23.36 5.47 34.76
N GLY A 96 -22.89 4.54 35.60
CA GLY A 96 -23.76 3.71 36.44
C GLY A 96 -24.61 2.67 35.69
N THR A 97 -24.31 2.42 34.41
CA THR A 97 -24.98 1.41 33.59
C THR A 97 -24.28 0.05 33.72
N GLN A 98 -24.95 -1.02 33.28
CA GLN A 98 -24.40 -2.38 33.22
C GLN A 98 -23.19 -2.54 32.27
N PHE A 99 -22.87 -1.52 31.47
CA PHE A 99 -21.74 -1.52 30.57
C PHE A 99 -20.46 -1.09 31.30
N HIS A 100 -19.51 -2.02 31.39
CA HIS A 100 -18.22 -1.79 32.03
C HIS A 100 -17.13 -1.78 30.95
N VAL A 101 -16.29 -0.74 30.94
CA VAL A 101 -15.00 -0.81 30.22
C VAL A 101 -14.11 -1.73 31.02
N ARG A 102 -13.73 -2.85 30.41
CA ARG A 102 -12.89 -3.89 31.01
C ARG A 102 -11.42 -3.62 30.71
N TRP A 103 -10.52 -4.10 31.57
CA TRP A 103 -9.08 -3.84 31.44
C TRP A 103 -8.50 -4.31 30.10
N TYR A 104 -8.98 -5.43 29.56
CA TYR A 104 -8.53 -5.89 28.24
C TYR A 104 -8.76 -4.86 27.12
N MET A 105 -9.79 -4.01 27.22
CA MET A 105 -10.04 -2.97 26.23
C MET A 105 -8.92 -1.92 26.26
N LEU A 106 -8.50 -1.52 27.47
CA LEU A 106 -7.38 -0.59 27.66
C LEU A 106 -6.06 -1.20 27.16
N PHE A 107 -5.81 -2.47 27.47
CA PHE A 107 -4.62 -3.19 26.97
C PHE A 107 -4.63 -3.29 25.45
N SER A 108 -5.80 -3.53 24.84
CA SER A 108 -5.96 -3.60 23.38
C SER A 108 -5.69 -2.25 22.71
N VAL A 109 -6.17 -1.15 23.28
CA VAL A 109 -5.89 0.20 22.78
C VAL A 109 -4.39 0.51 22.87
N LEU A 110 -3.76 0.21 24.01
CA LEU A 110 -2.33 0.42 24.19
C LEU A 110 -1.49 -0.41 23.19
N ALA A 111 -1.81 -1.70 23.04
CA ALA A 111 -1.18 -2.58 22.08
C ALA A 111 -1.32 -2.08 20.64
N PHE A 112 -2.52 -1.64 20.26
CA PHE A 112 -2.79 -1.07 18.95
C PHE A 112 -1.93 0.18 18.69
N VAL A 113 -1.83 1.08 19.67
CA VAL A 113 -1.00 2.29 19.55
C VAL A 113 0.47 1.90 19.35
N VAL A 114 1.01 1.02 20.18
CA VAL A 114 2.41 0.58 20.08
C VAL A 114 2.70 -0.12 18.74
N ALA A 115 1.81 -0.99 18.28
CA ALA A 115 1.94 -1.67 17.00
C ALA A 115 1.92 -0.70 15.80
N ASN A 116 1.06 0.31 15.84
CA ASN A 116 1.04 1.34 14.80
C ASN A 116 2.32 2.20 14.81
N LEU A 117 2.83 2.54 16.00
CA LEU A 117 4.12 3.21 16.15
C LEU A 117 5.27 2.36 15.60
N TRP A 118 5.26 1.05 15.88
CA TRP A 118 6.23 0.10 15.32
C TRP A 118 6.18 0.07 13.80
N ASN A 119 4.99 -0.04 13.21
CA ASN A 119 4.81 -0.01 11.76
C ASN A 119 5.27 1.30 11.13
N PHE A 120 4.98 2.44 11.76
CA PHE A 120 5.46 3.75 11.32
C PHE A 120 6.99 3.82 11.35
N MET A 121 7.60 3.36 12.44
CA MET A 121 9.05 3.39 12.62
C MET A 121 9.77 2.49 11.61
N LEU A 122 9.21 1.31 11.30
CA LEU A 122 9.71 0.41 10.25
C LEU A 122 9.59 1.03 8.86
N ASN A 123 8.42 1.58 8.53
CA ASN A 123 8.20 2.26 7.25
C ASN A 123 9.18 3.43 7.07
N ARG A 124 9.45 4.19 8.13
CA ARG A 124 10.38 5.32 8.11
C ARG A 124 11.85 4.88 8.03
N ARG A 125 12.30 3.94 8.86
CA ARG A 125 13.71 3.47 8.86
C ARG A 125 14.09 2.72 7.59
N TRP A 126 13.14 2.02 6.95
CA TRP A 126 13.44 1.17 5.80
C TRP A 126 13.15 1.79 4.44
N THR A 127 12.14 2.68 4.32
CA THR A 127 11.69 3.18 3.01
C THR A 127 12.18 4.59 2.70
N PHE A 128 12.35 5.45 3.71
CA PHE A 128 12.76 6.85 3.51
C PHE A 128 13.80 7.25 4.56
N ARG A 129 15.08 7.08 4.24
CA ARG A 129 16.16 7.84 4.89
C ARG A 129 16.03 9.31 4.46
N THR A 130 15.05 10.03 4.99
CA THR A 130 14.87 11.45 4.68
C THR A 130 15.30 12.30 5.86
N SER A 131 16.40 13.01 5.63
CA SER A 131 16.85 14.20 6.35
C SER A 131 15.79 15.30 6.22
N GLY A 132 15.08 15.66 7.29
CA GLY A 132 14.15 16.80 7.26
C GLY A 132 13.10 16.81 8.38
N LYS A 133 12.85 18.00 8.95
CA LYS A 133 11.95 18.32 10.07
C LYS A 133 10.45 18.21 9.70
N SER A 134 9.99 17.11 9.12
CA SER A 134 8.54 16.88 8.91
C SER A 134 7.85 16.61 10.25
N HIS A 135 6.72 17.29 10.51
CA HIS A 135 5.96 17.16 11.76
C HIS A 135 5.35 15.75 11.89
N TRP A 136 5.97 14.94 12.74
CA TRP A 136 5.67 13.53 13.04
C TRP A 136 4.18 13.15 13.11
N PHE A 137 3.33 13.99 13.72
CA PHE A 137 1.90 13.72 13.86
C PHE A 137 1.09 13.78 12.56
N ARG A 138 1.51 14.59 11.57
CA ARG A 138 0.81 14.71 10.28
C ARG A 138 0.93 13.46 9.41
N GLU A 139 1.99 12.66 9.62
CA GLU A 139 2.18 11.37 8.93
C GLU A 139 1.52 10.20 9.69
N LEU A 140 1.44 10.30 11.03
CA LEU A 140 0.88 9.25 11.89
C LEU A 140 -0.65 9.11 11.76
N VAL A 141 -1.39 10.22 11.72
CA VAL A 141 -2.87 10.20 11.68
C VAL A 141 -3.41 9.50 10.41
N PRO A 142 -2.94 9.82 9.19
CA PRO A 142 -3.34 9.08 7.99
C PRO A 142 -3.00 7.60 8.08
N PHE A 143 -1.83 7.26 8.66
CA PHE A 143 -1.40 5.88 8.84
C PHE A 143 -2.36 5.10 9.76
N MET A 144 -2.73 5.69 10.90
CA MET A 144 -3.72 5.15 11.83
C MET A 144 -5.09 4.96 11.16
N LEU A 145 -5.55 5.94 10.38
CA LEU A 145 -6.82 5.87 9.64
C LEU A 145 -6.86 4.70 8.66
N VAL A 146 -5.76 4.44 7.94
CA VAL A 146 -5.69 3.28 7.04
C VAL A 146 -5.65 1.97 7.84
N GLY A 147 -4.96 1.94 8.99
CA GLY A 147 -4.98 0.80 9.90
C GLY A 147 -6.38 0.47 10.41
N VAL A 148 -7.16 1.48 10.79
CA VAL A 148 -8.57 1.34 11.16
C VAL A 148 -9.41 0.82 9.99
N GLY A 149 -9.20 1.32 8.77
CA GLY A 149 -9.87 0.80 7.57
C GLY A 149 -9.63 -0.70 7.37
N GLY A 150 -8.38 -1.15 7.54
CA GLY A 150 -8.02 -2.57 7.50
C GLY A 150 -8.67 -3.42 8.58
N LEU A 151 -8.75 -2.88 9.79
CA LEU A 151 -9.45 -3.54 10.90
C LEU A 151 -10.93 -3.69 10.61
N MET A 152 -11.59 -2.65 10.08
CA MET A 152 -12.99 -2.68 9.71
C MET A 152 -13.28 -3.74 8.64
N ILE A 153 -12.40 -3.89 7.65
CA ILE A 153 -12.52 -4.94 6.63
C ILE A 153 -12.36 -6.32 7.25
N THR A 154 -11.37 -6.49 8.12
CA THR A 154 -11.16 -7.76 8.83
C THR A 154 -12.41 -8.16 9.62
N LEU A 155 -13.01 -7.20 10.35
CA LEU A 155 -14.24 -7.41 11.12
C LEU A 155 -15.45 -7.72 10.22
N ALA A 156 -15.62 -7.00 9.11
CA ALA A 156 -16.73 -7.23 8.18
C ALA A 156 -16.67 -8.62 7.55
N VAL A 157 -15.49 -9.05 7.10
CA VAL A 157 -15.27 -10.37 6.52
C VAL A 157 -15.46 -11.47 7.57
N HIS A 158 -14.91 -11.28 8.77
CA HIS A 158 -15.12 -12.22 9.87
C HIS A 158 -16.62 -12.37 10.18
N TRP A 159 -17.33 -11.25 10.37
CA TRP A 159 -18.76 -11.27 10.62
C TRP A 159 -19.53 -12.00 9.51
N ALA A 160 -19.21 -11.73 8.23
CA ALA A 160 -19.84 -12.42 7.11
C ALA A 160 -19.56 -13.94 7.12
N LEU A 161 -18.33 -14.37 7.41
CA LEU A 161 -17.97 -15.79 7.39
C LEU A 161 -18.53 -16.57 8.58
N VAL A 162 -18.69 -15.94 9.75
CA VAL A 162 -19.12 -16.62 10.97
C VAL A 162 -20.64 -16.54 11.15
N ASN A 163 -21.27 -15.44 10.77
CA ASN A 163 -22.72 -15.29 10.90
C ASN A 163 -23.44 -16.29 9.99
N THR A 164 -24.17 -17.24 10.57
CA THR A 164 -24.87 -18.31 9.83
C THR A 164 -26.03 -17.80 8.97
N GLN A 165 -26.54 -16.60 9.27
CA GLN A 165 -27.54 -15.91 8.45
C GLN A 165 -26.94 -15.24 7.21
N SER A 166 -25.61 -15.19 7.09
CA SER A 166 -24.95 -14.63 5.91
C SER A 166 -24.85 -15.68 4.78
N PRO A 167 -25.03 -15.26 3.51
CA PRO A 167 -24.96 -16.16 2.36
C PRO A 167 -23.55 -16.72 2.10
N VAL A 168 -22.52 -16.13 2.71
CA VAL A 168 -21.10 -16.50 2.55
C VAL A 168 -20.54 -17.17 3.80
N SER A 169 -21.40 -17.62 4.72
CA SER A 169 -20.95 -18.25 5.96
C SER A 169 -20.18 -19.55 5.68
N LEU A 170 -19.20 -19.86 6.53
CA LEU A 170 -18.42 -21.09 6.42
C LEU A 170 -19.35 -22.33 6.54
N PRO A 171 -18.97 -23.52 6.05
CA PRO A 171 -19.79 -24.72 6.24
C PRO A 171 -19.79 -25.17 7.72
N VAL A 172 -20.97 -25.41 8.32
CA VAL A 172 -21.13 -25.81 9.75
C VAL A 172 -20.74 -27.26 10.00
N ASP A 173 -20.80 -28.07 8.96
CA ASP A 173 -20.38 -29.46 8.88
C ASP A 173 -18.86 -29.64 8.93
N VAL A 174 -18.09 -28.72 8.33
CA VAL A 174 -16.62 -28.79 8.33
C VAL A 174 -16.03 -28.10 9.57
N PHE A 175 -16.56 -26.92 9.91
CA PHE A 175 -16.09 -26.07 11.01
C PHE A 175 -17.06 -26.15 12.20
N ASP A 176 -17.06 -27.31 12.84
CA ASP A 176 -17.95 -27.70 13.95
C ASP A 176 -17.50 -27.19 15.33
N ASN A 177 -16.38 -26.48 15.42
CA ASN A 177 -15.75 -26.04 16.67
C ASN A 177 -15.32 -27.19 17.62
N SER A 178 -15.18 -28.42 17.12
CA SER A 178 -14.75 -29.57 17.93
C SER A 178 -13.27 -29.51 18.34
N THR A 179 -12.44 -28.85 17.53
CA THR A 179 -11.00 -28.73 17.72
C THR A 179 -10.54 -27.33 17.33
N GLY A 180 -9.36 -26.90 17.83
CA GLY A 180 -8.82 -25.58 17.51
C GLY A 180 -8.72 -25.27 16.01
N LEU A 181 -8.40 -26.27 15.17
CA LEU A 181 -8.35 -26.12 13.71
C LEU A 181 -9.72 -26.13 13.02
N ARG A 182 -10.78 -26.57 13.71
CA ARG A 182 -12.16 -26.56 13.20
C ARG A 182 -12.98 -25.42 13.81
N THR A 183 -12.35 -24.59 14.65
CA THR A 183 -12.96 -23.40 15.22
C THR A 183 -13.16 -22.33 14.16
N ARG A 184 -14.42 -22.06 13.88
CA ARG A 184 -14.88 -21.24 12.76
C ARG A 184 -14.52 -19.77 12.89
N THR A 185 -14.49 -19.26 14.12
CA THR A 185 -14.09 -17.89 14.45
C THR A 185 -12.60 -17.62 14.17
N TYR A 186 -11.75 -18.65 14.26
CA TYR A 186 -10.32 -18.50 13.95
C TYR A 186 -10.11 -18.32 12.45
N TRP A 187 -10.81 -19.12 11.64
CA TRP A 187 -10.79 -19.01 10.18
C TRP A 187 -11.44 -17.71 9.70
N GLY A 188 -12.56 -17.29 10.32
CA GLY A 188 -13.18 -16.00 10.02
C GLY A 188 -12.24 -14.82 10.22
N ASN A 189 -11.53 -14.78 11.35
CA ASN A 189 -10.52 -13.76 11.61
C ASN A 189 -9.35 -13.85 10.63
N PHE A 190 -8.78 -15.04 10.43
CA PHE A 190 -7.64 -15.25 9.54
C PHE A 190 -7.93 -14.82 8.10
N ILE A 191 -9.07 -15.25 7.53
CA ILE A 191 -9.49 -14.87 6.19
C ILE A 191 -9.75 -13.35 6.12
N GLY A 192 -10.34 -12.77 7.17
CA GLY A 192 -10.52 -11.33 7.28
C GLY A 192 -9.20 -10.55 7.20
N VAL A 193 -8.18 -11.00 7.94
CA VAL A 193 -6.84 -10.39 7.92
C VAL A 193 -6.24 -10.50 6.51
N VAL A 194 -6.30 -11.69 5.90
CA VAL A 194 -5.78 -11.91 4.53
C VAL A 194 -6.50 -11.01 3.52
N ALA A 195 -7.82 -10.87 3.61
CA ALA A 195 -8.62 -10.01 2.74
C ALA A 195 -8.31 -8.51 2.94
N ALA A 196 -7.97 -8.09 4.16
CA ALA A 196 -7.62 -6.70 4.46
C ALA A 196 -6.26 -6.28 3.88
N LEU A 197 -5.32 -7.21 3.71
CA LEU A 197 -3.97 -6.92 3.17
C LEU A 197 -3.97 -6.21 1.79
N PRO A 198 -4.66 -6.72 0.74
CA PRO A 198 -4.70 -6.06 -0.57
C PRO A 198 -5.42 -4.70 -0.51
N VAL A 199 -6.48 -4.58 0.28
CA VAL A 199 -7.22 -3.32 0.39
C VAL A 199 -6.38 -2.25 1.10
N ASN A 200 -5.70 -2.62 2.19
CA ASN A 200 -4.77 -1.73 2.90
C ASN A 200 -3.62 -1.26 2.00
N PHE A 201 -3.11 -2.14 1.14
CA PHE A 201 -2.10 -1.76 0.16
C PHE A 201 -2.63 -0.76 -0.86
N LEU A 202 -3.84 -0.97 -1.39
CA LEU A 202 -4.46 -0.07 -2.36
C LEU A 202 -4.75 1.31 -1.75
N LEU A 203 -5.28 1.36 -0.54
CA LEU A 203 -5.54 2.60 0.19
C LEU A 203 -4.26 3.41 0.39
N ASN A 204 -3.20 2.77 0.87
CA ASN A 204 -1.89 3.42 1.03
C ASN A 204 -1.33 3.91 -0.31
N LYS A 205 -1.42 3.09 -1.37
CA LYS A 205 -0.92 3.43 -2.70
C LYS A 205 -1.64 4.63 -3.31
N VAL A 206 -2.97 4.68 -3.23
CA VAL A 206 -3.78 5.80 -3.77
C VAL A 206 -3.50 7.10 -3.02
N TRP A 207 -3.33 7.02 -1.70
CA TRP A 207 -2.98 8.17 -0.88
C TRP A 207 -1.58 8.72 -1.21
N THR A 208 -0.56 7.86 -1.31
CA THR A 208 0.80 8.28 -1.70
C THR A 208 0.83 8.93 -3.09
N PHE A 209 0.04 8.44 -4.05
CA PHE A 209 -0.03 9.05 -5.39
C PHE A 209 -0.83 10.36 -5.45
N ARG A 210 -1.73 10.63 -4.50
CA ARG A 210 -2.35 11.96 -4.36
C ARG A 210 -1.38 12.98 -3.78
N ALA A 211 -0.66 12.63 -2.72
CA ALA A 211 0.30 13.54 -2.06
C ALA A 211 1.43 14.02 -3.00
N VAL A 212 1.89 13.18 -3.92
CA VAL A 212 2.94 13.55 -4.91
C VAL A 212 2.42 14.51 -6.00
N ARG A 213 1.11 14.52 -6.29
CA ARG A 213 0.54 15.45 -7.29
C ARG A 213 0.36 16.86 -6.76
N GLU A 214 0.11 17.02 -5.46
CA GLU A 214 -0.04 18.32 -4.80
C GLU A 214 1.26 19.15 -4.92
N HIS A 215 2.41 18.56 -4.54
CA HIS A 215 3.71 19.25 -4.57
C HIS A 215 4.19 19.62 -5.97
N ARG A 216 3.80 18.86 -7.01
CA ARG A 216 4.15 19.18 -8.40
C ARG A 216 3.30 20.31 -8.98
N ARG A 217 2.07 20.49 -8.47
CA ARG A 217 1.22 21.64 -8.81
C ARG A 217 1.73 22.90 -8.13
N GLU A 218 2.14 22.82 -6.86
CA GLU A 218 2.73 23.95 -6.13
C GLU A 218 4.06 24.41 -6.76
N ALA A 219 4.94 23.46 -7.13
CA ALA A 219 6.20 23.77 -7.81
C ALA A 219 6.00 24.32 -9.24
N GLY A 220 5.02 23.79 -9.99
CA GLY A 220 4.70 24.27 -11.34
C GLY A 220 3.99 25.63 -11.39
N VAL A 221 3.33 26.04 -10.30
CA VAL A 221 2.71 27.38 -10.18
C VAL A 221 3.75 28.43 -9.76
N ALA A 222 4.81 28.05 -9.04
CA ALA A 222 5.89 28.96 -8.64
C ALA A 222 6.88 29.29 -9.78
N GLU A 223 6.93 28.49 -10.84
CA GLU A 223 7.84 28.66 -11.99
C GLU A 223 7.30 29.50 -13.14
N ILE A 224 6.10 30.09 -13.02
CA ILE A 224 5.59 31.05 -14.02
C ILE A 224 5.97 32.47 -13.55
N PRO A 225 7.11 33.05 -13.98
CA PRO A 225 7.33 34.47 -13.78
C PRO A 225 6.23 35.22 -14.52
N ALA A 226 5.53 36.10 -13.80
CA ALA A 226 4.63 37.06 -14.41
C ALA A 226 5.43 37.90 -15.42
N SER A 227 5.18 37.66 -16.71
CA SER A 227 5.64 38.49 -17.81
C SER A 227 4.77 39.72 -17.94
#